data_AF-A0A931YL10-F1
#
_entry.id   AF-A0A931YL10-F1
#
_cell.length_a   1.000
_cell.length_b   1.000
_cell.length_c   1.000
_cell.angle_alpha   90.00
_cell.angle_beta   90.00
_cell.angle_gamma   90.00
#
_symmetry.space_group_name_H-M   'P 1'
#
loop_
_entity.id
_entity.type
_entity.pdbx_description
1 polymer ?
#
loop_
_entity_poly.entity_id
_entity_poly.type
_entity_poly.pdbx_seq_one_letter_code
_entity_poly.pdbx_strand_id
1 'polypeptide(L)'
;MFPNSDDGGSAGTVVIRSHAAGGVLYRMPTEERVEVAAFNYHSVSDGRTTLRVMMGRQKERADTHRPETFMETLWRELKAEGLSIAVIPQFLLESREFVYWDLCPDQDHPNDQAHNRHLKAFFAIRLLQGRLREHRLEEDERDAEGKIVNTEILDPPEWYDIGDLLTIMSKKSRSIYTHLRAVVGTLHRLAYVHPPVLRNYYRTVSMTAAENDKIITRSQNDRELVKAYLASLEIELAKYTAELTVPH
;
A
#
# COMPACT_ATOMS: atom_id res chain seq x y z
N MET A 1 -49.50 27.00 -2.28
CA MET A 1 -48.63 27.67 -1.29
C MET A 1 -47.69 26.62 -0.74
N PHE A 2 -46.40 26.87 -0.95
CA PHE A 2 -45.18 26.17 -0.50
C PHE A 2 -45.02 24.66 -0.79
N PRO A 3 -43.99 24.28 -1.57
CA PRO A 3 -43.54 22.90 -1.67
C PRO A 3 -42.84 22.52 -0.37
N ASN A 4 -43.13 21.34 0.17
CA ASN A 4 -42.27 20.76 1.18
C ASN A 4 -41.01 20.25 0.48
N SER A 5 -39.92 20.95 0.79
CA SER A 5 -38.55 20.58 0.50
C SER A 5 -38.17 19.31 1.26
N ASP A 6 -38.37 18.16 0.65
CA ASP A 6 -37.58 16.96 0.93
C ASP A 6 -36.22 17.16 0.26
N ASP A 7 -35.29 17.80 0.96
CA ASP A 7 -33.86 17.75 0.67
C ASP A 7 -33.07 18.16 1.93
N GLY A 8 -33.30 17.42 3.01
CA GLY A 8 -32.42 17.38 4.17
C GLY A 8 -31.31 16.35 3.94
N GLY A 9 -30.46 16.58 2.94
CA GLY A 9 -29.31 15.73 2.66
C GLY A 9 -28.34 15.73 3.84
N SER A 10 -28.40 14.70 4.69
CA SER A 10 -27.29 14.39 5.58
C SER A 10 -26.13 13.95 4.70
N ALA A 11 -25.14 14.81 4.50
CA ALA A 11 -23.85 14.43 3.95
C ALA A 11 -23.27 13.31 4.83
N GLY A 12 -23.43 12.05 4.42
CA GLY A 12 -22.99 10.91 5.22
C GLY A 12 -21.51 11.03 5.53
N THR A 13 -21.14 10.85 6.80
CA THR A 13 -19.75 10.89 7.25
C THR A 13 -18.95 9.82 6.50
N VAL A 14 -17.84 10.22 5.88
CA VAL A 14 -16.93 9.27 5.22
C VAL A 14 -16.26 8.41 6.29
N VAL A 15 -16.31 7.08 6.15
CA VAL A 15 -15.75 6.11 7.08
C VAL A 15 -14.76 5.21 6.36
N ILE A 16 -13.58 5.02 6.94
CA ILE A 16 -12.60 4.03 6.45
C ILE A 16 -12.93 2.68 7.12
N ARG A 17 -13.19 1.64 6.33
CA ARG A 17 -13.60 0.31 6.83
C ARG A 17 -12.45 -0.68 6.93
N SER A 18 -11.54 -0.60 5.97
CA SER A 18 -10.43 -1.52 5.84
C SER A 18 -9.25 -0.82 5.17
N HIS A 19 -8.10 -1.48 5.18
CA HIS A 19 -6.92 -0.96 4.50
C HIS A 19 -6.18 -2.04 3.70
N ALA A 20 -5.33 -1.56 2.81
CA ALA A 20 -4.23 -2.31 2.26
C ALA A 20 -2.95 -1.50 2.50
N ALA A 21 -1.99 -2.16 3.15
CA ALA A 21 -0.72 -1.56 3.54
C ALA A 21 0.36 -2.09 2.61
N GLY A 22 1.15 -1.17 2.06
CA GLY A 22 2.31 -1.50 1.22
C GLY A 22 3.60 -0.89 1.73
N GLY A 23 4.71 -1.51 1.35
CA GLY A 23 6.06 -1.05 1.60
C GLY A 23 6.78 -0.81 0.29
N VAL A 24 7.12 0.44 -0.01
CA VAL A 24 8.10 0.76 -1.04
C VAL A 24 9.48 0.56 -0.43
N LEU A 25 9.99 -0.66 -0.57
CA LEU A 25 11.35 -1.01 -0.16
C LEU A 25 12.33 -0.41 -1.17
N TYR A 26 13.19 0.50 -0.71
CA TYR A 26 14.13 1.20 -1.58
C TYR A 26 15.55 1.14 -1.05
N ARG A 27 16.53 1.36 -1.93
CA ARG A 27 17.92 1.59 -1.59
C ARG A 27 18.47 2.78 -2.35
N MET A 28 19.54 3.37 -1.82
CA MET A 28 20.25 4.48 -2.45
C MET A 28 21.70 4.04 -2.71
N PRO A 29 21.99 3.44 -3.88
CA PRO A 29 23.37 3.05 -4.21
C PRO A 29 24.30 4.26 -4.33
N THR A 30 23.76 5.44 -4.67
CA THR A 30 24.45 6.73 -4.65
C THR A 30 23.49 7.81 -4.13
N GLU A 31 23.98 9.02 -3.84
CA GLU A 31 23.14 10.14 -3.39
C GLU A 31 22.12 10.61 -4.46
N GLU A 32 22.36 10.27 -5.72
CA GLU A 32 21.56 10.73 -6.87
C GLU A 32 20.68 9.64 -7.48
N ARG A 33 20.73 8.43 -6.93
CA ARG A 33 20.01 7.26 -7.47
C ARG A 33 19.20 6.58 -6.38
N VAL A 34 17.91 6.42 -6.63
CA VAL A 34 17.00 5.62 -5.80
C VAL A 34 16.54 4.44 -6.62
N GLU A 35 16.75 3.26 -6.07
CA GLU A 35 16.23 2.02 -6.63
C GLU A 35 15.13 1.47 -5.73
N VAL A 36 14.05 1.01 -6.32
CA VAL A 36 12.89 0.44 -5.63
C VAL A 36 12.78 -1.03 -5.99
N ALA A 37 12.53 -1.86 -4.97
CA ALA A 37 12.27 -3.26 -5.17
C ALA A 37 10.86 -3.47 -5.72
N ALA A 38 10.74 -4.17 -6.84
CA ALA A 38 9.47 -4.56 -7.44
C ALA A 38 9.58 -5.98 -8.01
N PHE A 39 8.46 -6.66 -8.20
CA PHE A 39 8.43 -8.04 -8.70
C PHE A 39 7.33 -8.23 -9.74
N ASN A 40 7.54 -9.18 -10.64
CA ASN A 40 6.48 -9.64 -11.52
C ASN A 40 5.52 -10.51 -10.71
N TYR A 41 4.26 -10.11 -10.75
CA TYR A 41 3.12 -10.84 -10.23
C TYR A 41 2.42 -11.50 -11.40
N HIS A 42 2.11 -12.78 -11.25
CA HIS A 42 1.31 -13.55 -12.20
C HIS A 42 0.13 -14.15 -11.46
N SER A 43 -1.08 -13.89 -11.94
CA SER A 43 -2.26 -14.63 -11.50
C SER A 43 -2.50 -15.78 -12.47
N VAL A 44 -2.52 -17.01 -11.92
CA VAL A 44 -2.73 -18.23 -12.70
C VAL A 44 -4.17 -18.31 -13.19
N SER A 45 -5.14 -17.80 -12.42
CA SER A 45 -6.57 -17.88 -12.75
C SER A 45 -6.97 -17.03 -13.96
N ASP A 46 -6.42 -15.81 -14.08
CA ASP A 46 -6.74 -14.85 -15.16
C ASP A 46 -5.59 -14.66 -16.18
N GLY A 47 -4.46 -15.35 -15.98
CA GLY A 47 -3.26 -15.24 -16.83
C GLY A 47 -2.59 -13.87 -16.82
N ARG A 48 -3.00 -12.96 -15.92
CA ARG A 48 -2.54 -11.58 -15.89
C ARG A 48 -1.15 -11.49 -15.28
N THR A 49 -0.28 -10.75 -15.96
CA THR A 49 1.06 -10.41 -15.46
C THR A 49 1.17 -8.91 -15.25
N THR A 50 1.59 -8.49 -14.05
CA THR A 50 1.84 -7.08 -13.74
C THR A 50 3.05 -6.92 -12.82
N LEU A 51 3.73 -5.78 -12.93
CA LEU A 51 4.76 -5.39 -11.98
C LEU A 51 4.08 -4.84 -10.71
N ARG A 52 4.52 -5.27 -9.54
CA ARG A 52 4.02 -4.81 -8.23
C ARG A 52 5.16 -4.44 -7.29
N VAL A 53 4.84 -3.56 -6.34
CA VAL A 53 5.62 -3.34 -5.11
C VAL A 53 4.92 -4.06 -3.96
N MET A 54 5.62 -4.27 -2.84
CA MET A 54 5.10 -5.06 -1.72
C MET A 54 3.82 -4.43 -1.14
N MET A 55 2.72 -5.17 -1.10
CA MET A 55 1.43 -4.69 -0.62
C MET A 55 0.41 -5.81 -0.45
N GLY A 56 -0.25 -5.81 0.70
CA GLY A 56 -1.34 -6.72 1.01
C GLY A 56 -2.52 -6.03 1.67
N ARG A 57 -3.64 -6.76 1.71
CA ARG A 57 -4.89 -6.32 2.36
C ARG A 57 -4.85 -6.68 3.85
N GLN A 58 -5.52 -5.88 4.67
CA GLN A 58 -5.81 -6.22 6.05
C GLN A 58 -6.51 -7.59 6.08
N LYS A 59 -5.97 -8.52 6.88
CA LYS A 59 -6.64 -9.78 7.19
C LYS A 59 -7.08 -9.76 8.65
N GLU A 60 -7.90 -10.74 9.00
CA GLU A 60 -8.18 -11.07 10.38
C GLU A 60 -7.02 -11.92 10.92
N ARG A 61 -6.62 -11.64 12.16
CA ARG A 61 -5.61 -12.41 12.87
C ARG A 61 -6.19 -13.75 13.33
N ALA A 62 -5.61 -14.85 12.85
CA ALA A 62 -6.09 -16.20 13.18
C ALA A 62 -6.08 -16.55 14.68
N ASP A 63 -5.20 -15.93 15.46
CA ASP A 63 -5.05 -16.17 16.91
C ASP A 63 -6.02 -15.37 17.78
N THR A 64 -6.44 -14.20 17.31
CA THR A 64 -7.14 -13.19 18.11
C THR A 64 -8.47 -12.74 17.52
N HIS A 65 -8.80 -13.16 16.28
CA HIS A 65 -10.02 -12.82 15.56
C HIS A 65 -10.27 -11.31 15.38
N ARG A 66 -9.24 -10.49 15.57
CA ARG A 66 -9.31 -9.05 15.33
C ARG A 66 -8.75 -8.69 13.95
N PRO A 67 -9.13 -7.55 13.39
CA PRO A 67 -8.43 -6.99 12.24
C PRO A 67 -6.95 -6.73 12.58
N GLU A 68 -6.06 -7.00 11.63
CA GLU A 68 -4.65 -6.57 11.70
C GLU A 68 -4.56 -5.04 11.77
N THR A 69 -3.57 -4.52 12.50
CA THR A 69 -3.22 -3.10 12.41
C THR A 69 -2.48 -2.82 11.10
N PHE A 70 -2.37 -1.54 10.75
CA PHE A 70 -1.65 -1.15 9.54
C PHE A 70 -0.19 -1.64 9.53
N MET A 71 0.49 -1.51 10.67
CA MET A 71 1.89 -1.94 10.80
C MET A 71 2.02 -3.46 10.73
N GLU A 72 1.06 -4.21 11.29
CA GLU A 72 1.05 -5.67 11.18
C GLU A 72 0.91 -6.14 9.74
N THR A 73 -0.04 -5.57 8.99
CA THR A 73 -0.19 -5.81 7.55
C THR A 73 1.11 -5.48 6.82
N LEU A 74 1.67 -4.28 7.02
CA LEU A 74 2.92 -3.86 6.40
C LEU A 74 4.08 -4.85 6.65
N TRP A 75 4.28 -5.25 7.90
CA TRP A 75 5.37 -6.14 8.28
C TRP A 75 5.19 -7.56 7.74
N ARG A 76 3.96 -8.07 7.71
CA ARG A 76 3.66 -9.37 7.11
C ARG A 76 4.07 -9.38 5.64
N GLU A 77 3.61 -8.40 4.88
CA GLU A 77 3.87 -8.30 3.45
C GLU A 77 5.34 -8.06 3.13
N LEU A 78 6.00 -7.18 3.89
CA LEU A 78 7.43 -6.94 3.71
C LEU A 78 8.27 -8.22 3.94
N LYS A 79 7.90 -9.03 4.95
CA LYS A 79 8.56 -10.31 5.23
C LYS A 79 8.25 -11.36 4.17
N ALA A 80 6.99 -11.50 3.77
CA ALA A 80 6.55 -12.50 2.81
C ALA A 80 7.07 -12.20 1.40
N GLU A 81 6.81 -11.00 0.89
CA GLU A 81 7.05 -10.65 -0.50
C GLU A 81 8.50 -10.16 -0.74
N GLY A 82 9.06 -9.40 0.22
CA GLY A 82 10.30 -8.66 0.05
C GLY A 82 11.56 -9.31 0.62
N LEU A 83 11.49 -9.92 1.80
CA LEU A 83 12.66 -10.22 2.63
C LEU A 83 12.85 -11.71 3.00
N SER A 84 12.17 -12.64 2.32
CA SER A 84 12.10 -14.09 2.60
C SER A 84 13.14 -14.64 3.58
N ILE A 85 12.64 -15.08 4.72
CA ILE A 85 13.39 -15.42 5.92
C ILE A 85 14.13 -16.76 5.73
N ALA A 86 15.44 -16.67 5.57
CA ALA A 86 16.40 -17.63 6.11
C ALA A 86 17.43 -16.86 6.96
N VAL A 87 17.74 -17.41 8.13
CA VAL A 87 18.45 -16.83 9.29
C VAL A 87 19.49 -15.75 8.93
N ILE A 88 19.13 -14.47 9.12
CA ILE A 88 19.97 -13.28 9.33
C ILE A 88 21.06 -13.02 8.25
N PRO A 89 21.08 -11.79 7.66
CA PRO A 89 21.40 -10.59 8.43
C PRO A 89 20.14 -9.96 9.01
N GLN A 90 20.24 -9.40 10.22
CA GLN A 90 19.20 -8.52 10.76
C GLN A 90 19.04 -7.41 9.73
N PHE A 91 17.88 -7.35 9.08
CA PHE A 91 17.59 -6.28 8.15
C PHE A 91 17.67 -4.97 8.93
N LEU A 92 18.58 -4.10 8.54
CA LEU A 92 18.60 -2.76 9.06
C LEU A 92 17.71 -1.91 8.16
N LEU A 93 16.56 -1.53 8.71
CA LEU A 93 15.55 -0.76 8.01
C LEU A 93 15.47 0.63 8.61
N GLU A 94 15.50 1.65 7.76
CA GLU A 94 15.14 3.01 8.13
C GLU A 94 13.75 3.26 7.55
N SER A 95 12.73 3.22 8.40
CA SER A 95 11.38 3.65 8.00
C SER A 95 11.36 5.17 8.01
N ARG A 96 11.10 5.76 6.86
CA ARG A 96 10.69 7.17 6.81
C ARG A 96 9.17 7.23 6.75
N GLU A 97 8.65 8.43 6.97
CA GLU A 97 7.22 8.76 7.15
C GLU A 97 6.27 8.09 6.14
N PHE A 98 4.97 8.11 6.45
CA PHE A 98 3.93 7.83 5.46
C PHE A 98 4.18 8.61 4.18
N VAL A 99 4.40 7.91 3.06
CA VAL A 99 4.79 8.56 1.81
C VAL A 99 3.58 8.91 0.97
N TYR A 100 2.58 8.03 0.88
CA TYR A 100 1.34 8.36 0.18
C TYR A 100 0.17 7.48 0.63
N TRP A 101 -1.03 8.01 0.47
CA TRP A 101 -2.27 7.25 0.58
C TRP A 101 -3.33 7.74 -0.41
N ASP A 102 -4.22 6.82 -0.79
CA ASP A 102 -5.44 7.09 -1.56
C ASP A 102 -6.63 6.39 -0.88
N LEU A 103 -7.77 7.09 -0.82
CA LEU A 103 -9.02 6.52 -0.36
C LEU A 103 -9.84 6.05 -1.56
N CYS A 104 -10.13 4.74 -1.59
CA CYS A 104 -10.88 4.11 -2.67
C CYS A 104 -12.32 3.85 -2.21
N PRO A 105 -13.32 3.84 -3.11
CA PRO A 105 -14.59 3.21 -2.81
C PRO A 105 -14.37 1.76 -2.35
N ASP A 106 -15.07 1.36 -1.30
CA ASP A 106 -15.08 -0.03 -0.86
C ASP A 106 -15.89 -0.89 -1.84
N GLN A 107 -15.27 -1.93 -2.40
CA GLN A 107 -15.91 -2.79 -3.41
C GLN A 107 -16.83 -3.83 -2.77
N ASP A 108 -16.65 -4.10 -1.47
CA ASP A 108 -17.42 -5.10 -0.74
C ASP A 108 -18.78 -4.55 -0.26
N HIS A 109 -18.99 -3.24 -0.40
CA HIS A 109 -20.23 -2.54 -0.04
C HIS A 109 -20.77 -1.67 -1.19
N PRO A 110 -21.29 -2.29 -2.27
CA PRO A 110 -21.70 -1.57 -3.49
C PRO A 110 -22.80 -0.52 -3.27
N ASN A 111 -23.65 -0.71 -2.26
CA ASN A 111 -24.77 0.20 -1.95
C ASN A 111 -24.35 1.45 -1.17
N ASP A 112 -23.10 1.54 -0.69
CA ASP A 112 -22.63 2.66 0.13
C ASP A 112 -21.18 3.08 -0.23
N GLN A 113 -20.86 2.97 -1.52
CA GLN A 113 -19.55 3.33 -2.08
C GLN A 113 -19.18 4.81 -1.91
N ALA A 114 -20.15 5.69 -1.64
CA ALA A 114 -19.92 7.11 -1.42
C ALA A 114 -19.35 7.40 -0.01
N HIS A 115 -19.73 6.61 0.99
CA HIS A 115 -19.35 6.84 2.38
C HIS A 115 -18.35 5.83 2.93
N ASN A 116 -18.37 4.58 2.45
CA ASN A 116 -17.38 3.57 2.86
C ASN A 116 -16.13 3.63 1.96
N ARG A 117 -14.98 3.82 2.61
CA ARG A 117 -13.68 3.92 1.97
C ARG A 117 -12.76 2.80 2.40
N HIS A 118 -11.93 2.36 1.46
CA HIS A 118 -10.81 1.48 1.69
C HIS A 118 -9.51 2.28 1.54
N LEU A 119 -8.69 2.28 2.58
CA LEU A 119 -7.41 2.98 2.59
C LEU A 119 -6.34 2.18 1.86
N LYS A 120 -5.68 2.78 0.87
CA LYS A 120 -4.44 2.24 0.28
C LYS A 120 -3.30 3.14 0.64
N ALA A 121 -2.37 2.68 1.46
CA ALA A 121 -1.27 3.51 1.91
C ALA A 121 0.07 2.78 1.88
N PHE A 122 1.13 3.57 1.71
CA PHE A 122 2.48 3.07 1.56
C PHE A 122 3.47 3.78 2.48
N PHE A 123 4.35 2.98 3.07
CA PHE A 123 5.57 3.46 3.71
C PHE A 123 6.75 3.37 2.74
N ALA A 124 7.65 4.35 2.79
CA ALA A 124 8.97 4.18 2.20
C ALA A 124 9.90 3.60 3.27
N ILE A 125 10.46 2.44 2.95
CA ILE A 125 11.32 1.69 3.85
C ILE A 125 12.67 1.59 3.17
N ARG A 126 13.69 2.22 3.75
CA ARG A 126 15.04 2.13 3.20
C ARG A 126 15.70 0.86 3.70
N LEU A 127 16.17 0.03 2.77
CA LEU A 127 17.04 -1.09 3.07
C LEU A 127 18.48 -0.57 3.25
N LEU A 128 18.96 -0.56 4.48
CA LEU A 128 20.36 -0.20 4.79
C LEU A 128 21.26 -1.42 4.69
N GLN A 129 20.79 -2.59 5.13
CA GLN A 129 21.50 -3.85 5.08
C GLN A 129 20.54 -5.02 4.89
N GLY A 130 20.97 -6.03 4.12
CA GLY A 130 20.20 -7.24 3.82
C GLY A 130 20.13 -7.53 2.32
N ARG A 131 19.44 -8.60 1.95
CA ARG A 131 19.18 -8.98 0.56
C ARG A 131 17.68 -9.21 0.36
N LEU A 132 17.25 -9.00 -0.89
CA LEU A 132 15.92 -9.36 -1.32
C LEU A 132 15.77 -10.89 -1.38
N ARG A 133 14.52 -11.35 -1.31
CA ARG A 133 14.16 -12.76 -1.58
C ARG A 133 14.72 -13.19 -2.95
N GLU A 134 15.37 -14.36 -2.99
CA GLU A 134 15.95 -14.91 -4.24
C GLU A 134 15.07 -15.98 -4.90
N HIS A 135 14.08 -16.51 -4.18
CA HIS A 135 13.23 -17.62 -4.64
C HIS A 135 11.83 -17.16 -4.93
N ARG A 136 11.19 -17.70 -5.97
CA ARG A 136 9.77 -17.50 -6.28
C ARG A 136 8.87 -17.88 -5.09
N LEU A 137 7.79 -17.12 -4.89
CA LEU A 137 6.75 -17.39 -3.91
C LEU A 137 5.46 -17.73 -4.68
N GLU A 138 4.73 -18.72 -4.18
CA GLU A 138 3.44 -19.15 -4.70
C GLU A 138 2.44 -19.06 -3.56
N GLU A 139 1.36 -18.31 -3.77
CA GLU A 139 0.30 -18.11 -2.80
C GLU A 139 -1.02 -18.65 -3.35
N ASP A 140 -1.59 -19.62 -2.65
CA ASP A 140 -2.92 -20.12 -2.96
C ASP A 140 -3.99 -19.35 -2.19
N GLU A 141 -4.87 -18.68 -2.91
CA GLU A 141 -6.11 -18.14 -2.38
C GLU A 141 -7.15 -19.26 -2.32
N ARG A 142 -7.75 -19.45 -1.14
CA ARG A 142 -8.76 -20.48 -0.88
C ARG A 142 -10.10 -19.85 -0.55
N ASP A 143 -11.19 -20.45 -1.03
CA ASP A 143 -12.55 -20.09 -0.62
C ASP A 143 -12.87 -20.57 0.81
N ALA A 144 -14.09 -20.31 1.27
CA ALA A 144 -14.56 -20.68 2.61
C ALA A 144 -14.56 -22.20 2.83
N GLU A 145 -14.69 -22.98 1.77
CA GLU A 145 -14.62 -24.43 1.74
C GLU A 145 -13.18 -24.97 1.68
N GLY A 146 -12.19 -24.07 1.61
CA GLY A 146 -10.76 -24.41 1.58
C GLY A 146 -10.24 -24.82 0.21
N LYS A 147 -11.03 -24.70 -0.85
CA LYS A 147 -10.63 -25.01 -2.23
C LYS A 147 -9.85 -23.84 -2.82
N ILE A 148 -8.76 -24.16 -3.52
CA ILE A 148 -7.96 -23.16 -4.22
C ILE A 148 -8.80 -22.54 -5.34
N VAL A 149 -9.05 -21.24 -5.24
CA VAL A 149 -9.80 -20.45 -6.23
C VAL A 149 -8.88 -19.62 -7.12
N ASN A 150 -7.69 -19.28 -6.63
CA ASN A 150 -6.68 -18.55 -7.38
C ASN A 150 -5.29 -18.93 -6.85
N THR A 151 -4.32 -18.97 -7.75
CA THR A 151 -2.91 -19.15 -7.40
C THR A 151 -2.16 -17.93 -7.93
N GLU A 152 -1.45 -17.26 -7.04
CA GLU A 152 -0.64 -16.09 -7.33
C GLU A 152 0.83 -16.48 -7.28
N ILE A 153 1.57 -16.14 -8.34
CA ILE A 153 3.01 -16.39 -8.44
C ILE A 153 3.72 -15.05 -8.38
N LEU A 154 4.60 -14.91 -7.38
CA LEU A 154 5.42 -13.73 -7.17
C LEU A 154 6.88 -14.10 -7.48
N ASP A 155 7.38 -13.61 -8.60
CA ASP A 155 8.80 -13.76 -8.95
C ASP A 155 9.69 -13.07 -7.91
N PRO A 156 10.99 -13.44 -7.81
CA PRO A 156 11.93 -12.74 -6.95
C PRO A 156 11.92 -11.23 -7.23
N PRO A 157 11.89 -10.36 -6.20
CA PRO A 157 11.94 -8.93 -6.42
C PRO A 157 13.31 -8.48 -6.92
N GLU A 158 13.28 -7.53 -7.84
CA GLU A 158 14.44 -6.93 -8.47
C GLU A 158 14.50 -5.43 -8.16
N TRP A 159 15.70 -4.86 -8.27
CA TRP A 159 15.91 -3.43 -8.09
C TRP A 159 15.69 -2.67 -9.40
N TYR A 160 14.70 -1.79 -9.41
CA TYR A 160 14.41 -0.90 -10.53
C TYR A 160 14.80 0.53 -10.19
N ASP A 161 15.42 1.23 -11.14
CA ASP A 161 15.53 2.69 -11.01
C ASP A 161 14.13 3.30 -10.91
N ILE A 162 13.94 4.26 -10.01
CA ILE A 162 12.62 4.86 -9.78
C ILE A 162 12.03 5.51 -11.03
N GLY A 163 12.85 6.07 -11.92
CA GLY A 163 12.43 6.67 -13.18
C GLY A 163 11.94 5.63 -14.19
N ASP A 164 12.64 4.51 -14.29
CA ASP A 164 12.26 3.38 -15.15
C ASP A 164 10.97 2.73 -14.65
N LEU A 165 10.88 2.51 -13.34
CA LEU A 165 9.71 1.92 -12.69
C LEU A 165 8.47 2.77 -12.94
N LEU A 166 8.57 4.09 -12.73
CA LEU A 166 7.48 5.02 -13.03
C LEU A 166 7.12 5.05 -14.51
N THR A 167 8.10 4.96 -15.41
CA THR A 167 7.84 4.89 -16.86
C THR A 167 7.07 3.61 -17.21
N ILE A 168 7.47 2.46 -16.68
CA ILE A 168 6.81 1.17 -16.92
C ILE A 168 5.38 1.18 -16.35
N MET A 169 5.23 1.65 -15.11
CA MET A 169 3.95 1.63 -14.39
C MET A 169 2.97 2.71 -14.89
N SER A 170 3.46 3.84 -15.41
CA SER A 170 2.62 4.92 -15.95
C SER A 170 2.19 4.68 -17.39
N LYS A 171 3.00 3.97 -18.20
CA LYS A 171 2.65 3.62 -19.60
C LYS A 171 1.38 2.78 -19.71
N LYS A 172 1.04 2.02 -18.65
CA LYS A 172 -0.07 1.05 -18.69
C LYS A 172 -1.46 1.61 -18.36
N SER A 173 -1.66 2.92 -18.10
CA SER A 173 -3.04 3.43 -17.93
C SER A 173 -3.23 4.95 -18.08
N ARG A 174 -4.07 5.37 -19.02
CA ARG A 174 -4.84 6.63 -18.90
C ARG A 174 -6.14 6.45 -18.11
N SER A 175 -6.43 5.25 -17.59
CA SER A 175 -7.66 4.98 -16.83
C SER A 175 -7.51 3.85 -15.77
N ILE A 176 -8.05 4.11 -14.57
CA ILE A 176 -8.90 3.19 -13.75
C ILE A 176 -8.35 2.45 -12.51
N TYR A 177 -7.06 2.15 -12.27
CA TYR A 177 -6.70 1.40 -11.04
C TYR A 177 -6.20 2.28 -9.88
N THR A 178 -6.99 2.39 -8.82
CA THR A 178 -6.66 3.17 -7.61
C THR A 178 -5.42 2.65 -6.88
N HIS A 179 -5.11 1.36 -6.99
CA HIS A 179 -3.83 0.79 -6.53
C HIS A 179 -2.64 1.36 -7.27
N LEU A 180 -2.72 1.45 -8.61
CA LEU A 180 -1.65 1.98 -9.44
C LEU A 180 -1.42 3.46 -9.14
N ARG A 181 -2.49 4.23 -8.91
CA ARG A 181 -2.39 5.61 -8.43
C ARG A 181 -1.66 5.71 -7.09
N ALA A 182 -1.97 4.82 -6.16
CA ALA A 182 -1.32 4.81 -4.86
C ALA A 182 0.17 4.45 -4.94
N VAL A 183 0.55 3.47 -5.76
CA VAL A 183 1.97 3.16 -6.01
C VAL A 183 2.68 4.32 -6.70
N VAL A 184 2.13 4.83 -7.80
CA VAL A 184 2.71 5.95 -8.56
C VAL A 184 2.87 7.18 -7.67
N GLY A 185 1.85 7.58 -6.92
CA GLY A 185 1.91 8.68 -5.97
C GLY A 185 2.99 8.50 -4.90
N THR A 186 3.17 7.26 -4.43
CA THR A 186 4.26 6.92 -3.50
C THR A 186 5.64 7.12 -4.13
N LEU A 187 5.85 6.62 -5.35
CA LEU A 187 7.13 6.76 -6.05
C LEU A 187 7.46 8.23 -6.36
N HIS A 188 6.47 9.04 -6.75
CA HIS A 188 6.66 10.49 -6.93
C HIS A 188 7.06 11.18 -5.64
N ARG A 189 6.36 10.89 -4.54
CA ARG A 189 6.68 11.50 -3.26
C ARG A 189 8.05 11.08 -2.75
N LEU A 190 8.44 9.81 -2.97
CA LEU A 190 9.78 9.31 -2.66
C LEU A 190 10.86 10.07 -3.45
N ALA A 191 10.66 10.30 -4.75
CA ALA A 191 11.58 11.13 -5.54
C ALA A 191 11.65 12.57 -5.01
N TYR A 192 10.52 13.16 -4.60
CA TYR A 192 10.46 14.54 -4.11
C TYR A 192 11.27 14.77 -2.82
N VAL A 193 11.24 13.83 -1.88
CA VAL A 193 12.00 13.94 -0.62
C VAL A 193 13.51 13.70 -0.79
N HIS A 194 13.96 13.33 -2.00
CA HIS A 194 15.37 13.18 -2.37
C HIS A 194 15.72 14.15 -3.54
N PRO A 195 16.03 15.43 -3.27
CA PRO A 195 16.16 16.46 -4.31
C PRO A 195 17.13 16.17 -5.47
N PRO A 196 18.30 15.51 -5.26
CA PRO A 196 19.16 15.11 -6.38
C PRO A 196 18.46 14.13 -7.33
N VAL A 197 17.70 13.18 -6.78
CA VAL A 197 16.90 12.20 -7.52
C VAL A 197 15.78 12.90 -8.29
N LEU A 198 15.06 13.83 -7.63
CA LEU A 198 13.97 14.60 -8.24
C LEU A 198 14.42 15.33 -9.54
N ARG A 199 15.63 15.90 -9.55
CA ARG A 199 16.17 16.62 -10.71
C ARG A 199 16.44 15.71 -11.90
N ASN A 200 16.94 14.50 -11.66
CA ASN A 200 17.16 13.50 -12.71
C ASN A 200 15.83 12.88 -13.16
N TYR A 201 14.93 12.67 -12.22
CA TYR A 201 13.60 12.11 -12.38
C TYR A 201 12.70 12.89 -13.36
N TYR A 202 12.66 14.23 -13.26
CA TYR A 202 11.86 15.05 -14.18
C TYR A 202 12.38 15.10 -15.62
N ARG A 203 13.60 14.62 -15.88
CA ARG A 203 14.13 14.52 -17.25
C ARG A 203 13.59 13.30 -18.00
N THR A 204 13.18 12.26 -17.28
CA THR A 204 12.85 10.94 -17.85
C THR A 204 11.35 10.63 -17.85
N VAL A 205 10.54 11.30 -17.02
CA VAL A 205 9.10 11.03 -16.90
C VAL A 205 8.26 12.18 -17.43
N SER A 206 7.25 11.88 -18.25
CA SER A 206 6.33 12.86 -18.86
C SER A 206 5.27 13.45 -17.90
N MET A 207 5.46 13.36 -16.59
CA MET A 207 4.49 13.86 -15.63
C MET A 207 4.73 15.33 -15.32
N THR A 208 3.68 16.14 -15.40
CA THR A 208 3.72 17.58 -15.15
C THR A 208 3.77 17.89 -13.65
N ALA A 209 4.33 19.05 -13.28
CA ALA A 209 4.30 19.54 -11.90
C ALA A 209 2.86 19.59 -11.33
N ALA A 210 1.88 19.93 -12.17
CA ALA A 210 0.46 19.99 -11.80
C ALA A 210 -0.14 18.64 -11.40
N GLU A 211 0.33 17.53 -11.97
CA GLU A 211 -0.10 16.18 -11.57
C GLU A 211 0.50 15.79 -10.22
N ASN A 212 1.75 16.17 -9.96
CA ASN A 212 2.39 15.99 -8.66
C ASN A 212 1.66 16.77 -7.55
N ASP A 213 1.27 18.01 -7.83
CA ASP A 213 0.56 18.85 -6.87
C ASP A 213 -0.82 18.27 -6.51
N LYS A 214 -1.51 17.65 -7.47
CA LYS A 214 -2.78 16.95 -7.22
C LYS A 214 -2.61 15.75 -6.29
N ILE A 215 -1.54 14.98 -6.46
CA ILE A 215 -1.18 13.85 -5.59
C ILE A 215 -0.96 14.36 -4.16
N ILE A 216 -0.12 15.38 -3.99
CA ILE A 216 0.19 15.97 -2.68
C ILE A 216 -1.06 16.52 -1.99
N THR A 217 -1.86 17.31 -2.73
CA THR A 217 -3.07 17.96 -2.20
C THR A 217 -4.09 16.94 -1.74
N ARG A 218 -4.31 15.86 -2.52
CA ARG A 218 -5.25 14.81 -2.15
C ARG A 218 -4.86 14.16 -0.83
N SER A 219 -3.62 13.71 -0.70
CA SER A 219 -3.16 13.11 0.57
C SER A 219 -3.33 14.10 1.73
N GLN A 220 -2.98 15.37 1.56
CA GLN A 220 -3.15 16.37 2.62
C GLN A 220 -4.61 16.53 3.09
N ASN A 221 -5.58 16.51 2.17
CA ASN A 221 -7.00 16.64 2.51
C ASN A 221 -7.53 15.46 3.34
N ASP A 222 -7.04 14.25 3.06
CA ASP A 222 -7.49 13.02 3.74
C ASP A 222 -6.75 12.74 5.06
N ARG A 223 -5.76 13.58 5.41
CA ARG A 223 -4.79 13.31 6.49
C ARG A 223 -5.41 13.04 7.85
N GLU A 224 -6.33 13.88 8.29
CA GLU A 224 -6.90 13.75 9.64
C GLU A 224 -7.85 12.55 9.74
N LEU A 225 -8.58 12.24 8.66
CA LEU A 225 -9.40 11.03 8.58
C LEU A 225 -8.54 9.76 8.64
N VAL A 226 -7.45 9.72 7.88
CA VAL A 226 -6.51 8.58 7.89
C VAL A 226 -5.85 8.42 9.27
N LYS A 227 -5.39 9.51 9.88
CA LYS A 227 -4.82 9.48 11.24
C LYS A 227 -5.81 8.93 12.27
N ALA A 228 -7.06 9.38 12.23
CA ALA A 228 -8.10 8.91 13.15
C ALA A 228 -8.35 7.41 13.00
N TYR A 229 -8.43 6.91 11.76
CA TYR A 229 -8.59 5.49 11.47
C TYR A 229 -7.39 4.66 11.99
N LEU A 230 -6.16 5.08 11.70
CA LEU A 230 -4.97 4.37 12.19
C LEU A 230 -4.92 4.34 13.72
N ALA A 231 -5.25 5.46 14.38
CA ALA A 231 -5.32 5.52 15.85
C ALA A 231 -6.39 4.58 16.42
N SER A 232 -7.54 4.42 15.75
CA SER A 232 -8.58 3.49 16.21
C SER A 232 -8.12 2.03 16.19
N LEU A 233 -7.32 1.61 15.20
CA LEU A 233 -6.76 0.26 15.14
C LEU A 233 -5.75 0.01 16.26
N GLU A 234 -4.93 1.01 16.61
CA GLU A 234 -3.98 0.92 17.73
C GLU A 234 -4.71 0.85 19.09
N ILE A 235 -5.81 1.60 19.26
CA ILE A 235 -6.65 1.52 20.46
C ILE A 235 -7.27 0.12 20.57
N GLU A 236 -7.75 -0.44 19.47
CA GLU A 236 -8.31 -1.79 19.42
C GLU A 236 -7.25 -2.84 19.83
N LEU A 237 -6.05 -2.76 19.26
CA LEU A 237 -4.91 -3.61 19.65
C LEU A 237 -4.60 -3.50 21.15
N ALA A 238 -4.57 -2.29 21.70
CA ALA A 238 -4.28 -2.05 23.10
C ALA A 238 -5.33 -2.68 24.04
N LYS A 239 -6.62 -2.60 23.69
CA LYS A 239 -7.72 -3.23 24.45
C LYS A 239 -7.54 -4.75 24.53
N TYR A 240 -7.31 -5.40 23.39
CA TYR A 240 -7.11 -6.85 23.34
C TYR A 240 -5.85 -7.28 24.09
N THR A 241 -4.76 -6.52 23.99
CA THR A 241 -3.52 -6.82 24.74
C THR A 241 -3.77 -6.76 26.25
N ALA A 242 -4.54 -5.78 26.73
CA ALA A 242 -4.90 -5.67 28.14
C ALA A 242 -5.74 -6.86 28.63
N GLU A 243 -6.71 -7.31 27.83
CA GLU A 243 -7.57 -8.47 28.14
C GLU A 243 -6.77 -9.79 28.22
N LEU A 244 -5.76 -9.97 27.37
CA LEU A 244 -4.87 -11.13 27.39
C LEU A 244 -3.86 -11.12 28.55
N THR A 245 -3.59 -9.95 29.14
CA THR A 245 -2.65 -9.81 30.27
C THR A 245 -3.30 -9.86 31.65
N VAL A 246 -4.60 -10.14 31.75
CA VAL A 246 -5.25 -10.37 33.05
C VAL A 246 -4.74 -11.69 33.62
N PRO A 247 -4.01 -11.69 34.75
CA PRO A 247 -3.50 -12.92 35.34
C PRO A 247 -4.67 -13.77 35.86
N HIS A 248 -4.71 -15.03 35.44
CA HIS A 248 -5.51 -16.07 36.09
C HIS A 248 -4.86 -16.52 37.41
#